data_AF-A0A2E1PGF7-F1
#
_entry.id   AF-A0A2E1PGF7-F1
#
_cell.length_a   1.000
_cell.length_b   1.000
_cell.length_c   1.000
_cell.angle_alpha   90.00
_cell.angle_beta   90.00
_cell.angle_gamma   90.00
#
_symmetry.space_group_name_H-M   'P 1'
#
loop_
_entity.id
_entity.type
_entity.pdbx_description
1 polymer ?
#
loop_
_entity_poly.entity_id
_entity_poly.type
_entity_poly.pdbx_seq_one_letter_code
_entity_poly.pdbx_strand_id
1 'polypeptide(L)'
;MDTLILGNGNRARNTLIPALKEIEGEIFIYGRDSEKVEAFCETTGCSYLSSLRNLPKSISRLCIAIPSNEAYEYLLRIDEKFSKNIVLFLDTPFFGRFENVKLLKLQNKFKKTLVTEDWISKPVFSIVKKIAQDENLGDLNEITFQNSGFSYHSLAISRKIFQRALSFGYKRGNNYFFNFSGKKMKIVNPKDYDNCSTIFKFQRGIVKDISGSYEIPKKGEIIVQRTLEERKITYIYTTNETRDIEIQSIDHSIKTELNHYENIEKILSLKIKFANQEEDYSFIDGAYDSLVFAILNRLNFFFDISFNRTSVALELLKSYGKTK
;
A
#
# COMPACT_ATOMS: atom_id res chain seq x y z
N MET A 1 -6.19 -21.35 4.37
CA MET A 1 -6.67 -20.42 5.42
C MET A 1 -7.81 -19.61 4.84
N ASP A 2 -9.03 -19.89 5.26
CA ASP A 2 -10.21 -19.30 4.62
C ASP A 2 -10.34 -17.82 4.96
N THR A 3 -10.81 -17.05 3.99
CA THR A 3 -10.83 -15.60 4.04
C THR A 3 -12.23 -15.08 3.78
N LEU A 4 -12.73 -14.22 4.66
CA LEU A 4 -13.94 -13.43 4.42
C LEU A 4 -13.56 -12.06 3.86
N ILE A 5 -14.17 -11.66 2.75
CA ILE A 5 -14.10 -10.30 2.21
C ILE A 5 -15.43 -9.60 2.47
N LEU A 6 -15.40 -8.45 3.12
CA LEU A 6 -16.55 -7.54 3.18
C LEU A 6 -16.47 -6.56 2.02
N GLY A 7 -17.39 -6.67 1.08
CA GLY A 7 -17.50 -5.85 -0.12
C GLY A 7 -17.06 -6.57 -1.39
N ASN A 8 -17.75 -6.28 -2.49
CA ASN A 8 -17.47 -6.82 -3.83
C ASN A 8 -17.20 -5.69 -4.86
N GLY A 9 -16.48 -4.64 -4.43
CA GLY A 9 -16.12 -3.50 -5.29
C GLY A 9 -14.84 -3.74 -6.10
N ASN A 10 -14.41 -2.73 -6.85
CA ASN A 10 -13.22 -2.79 -7.73
C ASN A 10 -11.97 -3.28 -6.99
N ARG A 11 -11.74 -2.84 -5.76
CA ARG A 11 -10.60 -3.29 -4.94
C ARG A 11 -10.62 -4.79 -4.67
N ALA A 12 -11.78 -5.33 -4.30
CA ALA A 12 -11.95 -6.76 -4.06
C ALA A 12 -11.69 -7.55 -5.35
N ARG A 13 -12.39 -7.16 -6.43
CA ARG A 13 -12.36 -7.88 -7.71
C ARG A 13 -11.01 -7.85 -8.40
N ASN A 14 -10.35 -6.68 -8.42
CA ASN A 14 -9.17 -6.46 -9.25
C ASN A 14 -7.86 -6.64 -8.48
N THR A 15 -7.89 -6.77 -7.15
CA THR A 15 -6.64 -6.91 -6.37
C THR A 15 -6.72 -7.94 -5.25
N LEU A 16 -7.68 -7.84 -4.33
CA LEU A 16 -7.71 -8.75 -3.17
C LEU A 16 -8.00 -10.20 -3.57
N ILE A 17 -9.02 -10.44 -4.39
CA ILE A 17 -9.40 -11.79 -4.83
C ILE A 17 -8.29 -12.42 -5.68
N PRO A 18 -7.73 -11.75 -6.71
CA PRO A 18 -6.57 -12.28 -7.43
C PRO A 18 -5.40 -12.65 -6.50
N ALA A 19 -5.09 -11.81 -5.50
CA ALA A 19 -4.01 -12.11 -4.56
C ALA A 19 -4.33 -13.28 -3.63
N LEU A 20 -5.59 -13.44 -3.23
CA LEU A 20 -6.05 -14.54 -2.39
C LEU A 20 -6.15 -15.87 -3.15
N LYS A 21 -6.46 -15.84 -4.45
CA LYS A 21 -6.46 -17.05 -5.31
C LYS A 21 -5.06 -17.65 -5.49
N GLU A 22 -4.03 -16.85 -5.23
CA GLU A 22 -2.63 -17.26 -5.29
C GLU A 22 -2.14 -17.92 -3.99
N ILE A 23 -3.01 -18.10 -3.00
CA ILE A 23 -2.74 -18.78 -1.73
C ILE A 23 -3.86 -19.77 -1.41
N GLU A 24 -3.58 -20.79 -0.59
CA GLU A 24 -4.58 -21.81 -0.25
C GLU A 24 -5.66 -21.29 0.71
N GLY A 25 -6.92 -21.59 0.39
CA GLY A 25 -8.09 -21.35 1.24
C GLY A 25 -9.34 -20.98 0.44
N GLU A 26 -10.50 -21.18 1.06
CA GLU A 26 -11.76 -20.74 0.47
C GLU A 26 -11.93 -19.22 0.66
N ILE A 27 -12.50 -18.56 -0.36
CA ILE A 27 -12.77 -17.12 -0.34
C ILE A 27 -14.27 -16.92 -0.19
N PHE A 28 -14.70 -16.41 0.95
CA PHE A 28 -16.07 -16.02 1.24
C PHE A 28 -16.26 -14.54 0.95
N ILE A 29 -17.38 -14.17 0.30
CA ILE A 29 -17.70 -12.77 0.00
C ILE A 29 -19.06 -12.41 0.60
N TYR A 30 -19.08 -11.34 1.38
CA TYR A 30 -20.30 -10.70 1.87
C TYR A 30 -20.45 -9.31 1.26
N GLY A 31 -21.65 -8.96 0.80
CA GLY A 31 -21.94 -7.63 0.26
C GLY A 31 -23.40 -7.26 0.39
N ARG A 32 -23.72 -5.98 0.16
CA ARG A 32 -25.09 -5.44 0.30
C ARG A 32 -26.06 -5.95 -0.78
N ASP A 33 -25.54 -6.12 -2.00
CA ASP A 33 -26.31 -6.55 -3.17
C ASP A 33 -26.10 -8.07 -3.33
N SER A 34 -26.97 -8.85 -2.68
CA SER A 34 -26.84 -10.31 -2.58
C SER A 34 -26.78 -10.97 -3.94
N GLU A 35 -27.69 -10.60 -4.85
CA GLU A 35 -27.79 -11.19 -6.18
C GLU A 35 -26.52 -10.95 -7.00
N LYS A 36 -25.99 -9.71 -7.00
CA LYS A 36 -24.74 -9.41 -7.72
C LYS A 36 -23.53 -10.08 -7.10
N VAL A 37 -23.52 -10.28 -5.77
CA VAL A 37 -22.41 -10.98 -5.10
C VAL A 37 -22.46 -12.47 -5.41
N GLU A 38 -23.64 -13.08 -5.34
CA GLU A 38 -23.87 -14.49 -5.64
C GLU A 38 -23.48 -14.84 -7.08
N ALA A 39 -23.99 -14.11 -8.07
CA ALA A 39 -23.63 -14.30 -9.48
C ALA A 39 -22.11 -14.14 -9.73
N PHE A 40 -21.46 -13.20 -9.03
CA PHE A 40 -20.02 -13.04 -9.10
C PHE A 40 -19.26 -14.22 -8.45
N CYS A 41 -19.75 -14.74 -7.34
CA CYS A 41 -19.16 -15.89 -6.66
C CYS A 41 -19.21 -17.15 -7.55
N GLU A 42 -20.36 -17.40 -8.18
CA GLU A 42 -20.55 -18.51 -9.12
C GLU A 42 -19.55 -18.47 -10.29
N THR A 43 -19.35 -17.31 -10.90
CA THR A 43 -18.45 -17.15 -12.05
C THR A 43 -16.97 -17.18 -11.68
N THR A 44 -16.63 -16.88 -10.43
CA THR A 44 -15.23 -16.78 -9.98
C THR A 44 -14.76 -17.92 -9.11
N GLY A 45 -15.65 -18.85 -8.74
CA GLY A 45 -15.36 -19.94 -7.81
C GLY A 45 -15.13 -19.48 -6.37
N CYS A 46 -15.69 -18.32 -5.99
CA CYS A 46 -15.75 -17.88 -4.59
C CYS A 46 -17.05 -18.36 -3.95
N SER A 47 -17.15 -18.29 -2.63
CA SER A 47 -18.35 -18.67 -1.89
C SER A 47 -19.11 -17.44 -1.41
N TYR A 48 -20.40 -17.38 -1.76
CA TYR A 48 -21.28 -16.31 -1.29
C TYR A 48 -21.66 -16.53 0.17
N LEU A 49 -21.53 -15.48 0.98
CA LEU A 49 -21.98 -15.46 2.35
C LEU A 49 -23.17 -14.50 2.50
N SER A 50 -24.34 -15.03 2.80
CA SER A 50 -25.59 -14.24 2.91
C SER A 50 -25.76 -13.49 4.23
N SER A 51 -25.01 -13.87 5.26
CA SER A 51 -25.14 -13.29 6.61
C SER A 51 -23.81 -13.25 7.34
N LEU A 52 -23.59 -12.18 8.11
CA LEU A 52 -22.50 -12.09 9.07
C LEU A 52 -22.80 -12.80 10.40
N ARG A 53 -24.01 -13.37 10.54
CA ARG A 53 -24.38 -14.23 11.68
C ARG A 53 -23.94 -15.66 11.37
N ASN A 54 -23.31 -16.33 12.34
CA ASN A 54 -22.85 -17.73 12.25
C ASN A 54 -21.81 -17.98 11.14
N LEU A 55 -20.71 -17.23 11.20
CA LEU A 55 -19.61 -17.35 10.23
C LEU A 55 -18.96 -18.75 10.29
N PRO A 56 -18.57 -19.33 9.13
CA PRO A 56 -17.81 -20.59 9.10
C PRO A 56 -16.58 -20.54 10.02
N LYS A 57 -16.42 -21.56 10.87
CA LYS A 57 -15.33 -21.62 11.86
C LYS A 57 -13.93 -21.65 11.24
N SER A 58 -13.82 -22.04 9.96
CA SER A 58 -12.57 -22.14 9.21
C SER A 58 -12.00 -20.77 8.79
N ILE A 59 -12.84 -19.72 8.76
CA ILE A 59 -12.41 -18.36 8.43
C ILE A 59 -11.43 -17.87 9.49
N SER A 60 -10.24 -17.51 9.03
CA SER A 60 -9.12 -17.04 9.86
C SER A 60 -8.60 -15.67 9.42
N ARG A 61 -9.12 -15.15 8.29
CA ARG A 61 -8.78 -13.83 7.75
C ARG A 61 -10.04 -13.05 7.39
N LEU A 62 -10.01 -11.74 7.63
CA LEU A 62 -11.08 -10.82 7.27
C LEU A 62 -10.49 -9.63 6.50
N CYS A 63 -10.88 -9.43 5.25
CA CYS A 63 -10.47 -8.30 4.43
C CYS A 63 -11.61 -7.28 4.29
N ILE A 64 -11.31 -6.00 4.49
CA ILE A 64 -12.28 -4.91 4.38
C ILE A 64 -12.11 -4.21 3.03
N ALA A 65 -13.09 -4.38 2.15
CA ALA A 65 -13.18 -3.79 0.83
C ALA A 65 -14.47 -2.97 0.64
N ILE A 66 -14.94 -2.36 1.73
CA ILE A 66 -16.06 -1.42 1.78
C ILE A 66 -15.56 0.00 2.04
N PRO A 67 -16.37 1.05 1.77
CA PRO A 67 -16.01 2.42 2.09
C PRO A 67 -15.58 2.59 3.55
N SER A 68 -14.50 3.36 3.77
CA SER A 68 -13.87 3.46 5.09
C SER A 68 -14.78 4.06 6.16
N ASN A 69 -15.75 4.88 5.78
CA ASN A 69 -16.78 5.43 6.68
C ASN A 69 -17.83 4.40 7.14
N GLU A 70 -17.93 3.24 6.47
CA GLU A 70 -18.84 2.16 6.88
C GLU A 70 -18.10 1.06 7.67
N ALA A 71 -16.78 0.94 7.51
CA ALA A 71 -15.98 -0.15 8.04
C ALA A 71 -16.17 -0.40 9.55
N TYR A 72 -16.17 0.66 10.36
CA TYR A 72 -16.31 0.54 11.82
C TYR A 72 -17.61 -0.16 12.24
N GLU A 73 -18.74 0.24 11.65
CA GLU A 73 -20.06 -0.31 11.96
C GLU A 73 -20.18 -1.79 11.56
N TYR A 74 -19.62 -2.19 10.42
CA TYR A 74 -19.60 -3.61 10.03
C TYR A 74 -18.72 -4.45 10.94
N LEU A 75 -17.54 -3.93 11.32
CA LEU A 75 -16.63 -4.62 12.21
C LEU A 75 -17.22 -4.81 13.62
N LEU A 76 -18.07 -3.90 14.10
CA LEU A 76 -18.80 -4.07 15.35
C LEU A 76 -19.76 -5.27 15.33
N ARG A 77 -20.37 -5.57 14.19
CA ARG A 77 -21.34 -6.68 14.03
C ARG A 77 -20.72 -8.07 14.06
N ILE A 78 -19.40 -8.18 13.87
CA ILE A 78 -18.69 -9.45 13.95
C ILE A 78 -18.65 -9.91 15.42
N ASP A 79 -19.07 -11.15 15.69
CA ASP A 79 -19.08 -11.73 17.05
C ASP A 79 -17.67 -11.72 17.67
N GLU A 80 -17.57 -11.35 18.95
CA GLU A 80 -16.29 -11.27 19.67
C GLU A 80 -15.58 -12.63 19.79
N LYS A 81 -16.31 -13.72 19.98
CA LYS A 81 -15.73 -15.08 20.07
C LYS A 81 -15.06 -15.46 18.75
N PHE A 82 -15.64 -15.00 17.65
CA PHE A 82 -15.13 -15.26 16.32
C PHE A 82 -13.94 -14.35 15.99
N SER A 83 -14.03 -13.06 16.32
CA SER A 83 -13.00 -12.08 15.98
C SER A 83 -11.62 -12.38 16.58
N LYS A 84 -11.55 -12.98 17.78
CA LYS A 84 -10.30 -13.32 18.46
C LYS A 84 -9.41 -14.33 17.71
N ASN A 85 -9.97 -15.06 16.75
CA ASN A 85 -9.23 -16.02 15.93
C ASN A 85 -8.88 -15.48 14.53
N ILE A 86 -9.29 -14.25 14.21
CA ILE A 86 -9.18 -13.67 12.88
C ILE A 86 -8.09 -12.63 12.79
N VAL A 87 -7.32 -12.69 11.72
CA VAL A 87 -6.47 -11.58 11.28
C VAL A 87 -7.30 -10.63 10.41
N LEU A 88 -7.46 -9.40 10.87
CA LEU A 88 -8.15 -8.32 10.14
C LEU A 88 -7.16 -7.61 9.21
N PHE A 89 -7.53 -7.46 7.94
CA PHE A 89 -6.82 -6.72 6.91
C PHE A 89 -7.66 -5.51 6.49
N LEU A 90 -7.13 -4.31 6.74
CA LEU A 90 -7.78 -3.04 6.44
C LEU A 90 -7.15 -2.37 5.21
N ASP A 91 -7.99 -1.95 4.27
CA ASP A 91 -7.55 -1.26 3.07
C ASP A 91 -7.25 0.23 3.30
N THR A 92 -6.34 0.75 2.49
CA THR A 92 -5.80 2.11 2.64
C THR A 92 -6.39 3.09 1.64
N PRO A 93 -6.64 4.36 2.03
CA PRO A 93 -6.55 4.91 3.39
C PRO A 93 -7.81 4.57 4.22
N PHE A 94 -7.64 4.16 5.48
CA PHE A 94 -8.78 3.79 6.33
C PHE A 94 -9.31 4.93 7.22
N PHE A 95 -8.57 6.01 7.46
CA PHE A 95 -9.15 7.27 7.96
C PHE A 95 -9.60 8.16 6.80
N GLY A 96 -10.64 7.76 6.08
CA GLY A 96 -11.29 8.66 5.11
C GLY A 96 -11.80 9.95 5.77
N ARG A 97 -12.14 9.89 7.07
CA ARG A 97 -12.51 11.02 7.94
C ARG A 97 -11.90 10.85 9.33
N PHE A 98 -11.70 11.95 10.06
CA PHE A 98 -11.17 11.92 11.44
C PHE A 98 -11.99 11.02 12.38
N GLU A 99 -13.30 10.92 12.18
CA GLU A 99 -14.20 10.07 12.97
C GLU A 99 -13.81 8.58 12.93
N ASN A 100 -13.16 8.14 11.84
CA ASN A 100 -12.71 6.78 11.68
C ASN A 100 -11.52 6.44 12.60
N VAL A 101 -10.96 7.40 13.35
CA VAL A 101 -9.97 7.13 14.41
C VAL A 101 -10.48 6.07 15.41
N LYS A 102 -11.80 5.94 15.56
CA LYS A 102 -12.45 4.89 16.36
C LYS A 102 -12.08 3.46 15.92
N LEU A 103 -11.68 3.24 14.65
CA LEU A 103 -11.15 1.95 14.18
C LEU A 103 -9.95 1.49 15.01
N LEU A 104 -9.17 2.43 15.57
CA LEU A 104 -8.05 2.10 16.45
C LEU A 104 -8.47 1.31 17.69
N LYS A 105 -9.69 1.55 18.19
CA LYS A 105 -10.23 0.83 19.35
C LYS A 105 -10.54 -0.64 19.04
N LEU A 106 -10.75 -0.98 17.78
CA LEU A 106 -11.04 -2.35 17.36
C LEU A 106 -9.78 -3.21 17.23
N GLN A 107 -8.56 -2.65 17.39
CA GLN A 107 -7.33 -3.44 17.25
C GLN A 107 -7.28 -4.64 18.21
N ASN A 108 -7.83 -4.49 19.41
CA ASN A 108 -7.84 -5.55 20.43
C ASN A 108 -9.00 -6.53 20.24
N LYS A 109 -9.94 -6.26 19.34
CA LYS A 109 -11.08 -7.15 19.05
C LYS A 109 -10.63 -8.37 18.23
N PHE A 110 -9.66 -8.17 17.33
CA PHE A 110 -9.16 -9.20 16.43
C PHE A 110 -7.90 -9.86 16.97
N LYS A 111 -7.52 -11.03 16.41
CA LYS A 111 -6.23 -11.68 16.73
C LYS A 111 -5.06 -10.74 16.43
N LYS A 112 -5.16 -10.05 15.28
CA LYS A 112 -4.18 -9.12 14.74
C LYS A 112 -4.86 -8.22 13.73
N THR A 113 -4.42 -6.97 13.64
CA THR A 113 -4.89 -6.01 12.64
C THR A 113 -3.73 -5.57 11.77
N LEU A 114 -3.87 -5.75 10.47
CA LEU A 114 -2.89 -5.45 9.43
C LEU A 114 -3.50 -4.50 8.41
N VAL A 115 -2.63 -3.80 7.70
CA VAL A 115 -2.99 -2.83 6.66
C VAL A 115 -2.55 -3.36 5.30
N THR A 116 -3.44 -3.36 4.31
CA THR A 116 -3.17 -3.79 2.93
C THR A 116 -2.60 -2.63 2.11
N GLU A 117 -1.43 -2.15 2.52
CA GLU A 117 -0.65 -1.14 1.79
C GLU A 117 0.23 -1.82 0.73
N ASP A 118 -0.17 -1.75 -0.53
CA ASP A 118 0.47 -2.47 -1.63
C ASP A 118 1.86 -1.94 -2.01
N TRP A 119 2.16 -0.67 -1.75
CA TRP A 119 3.43 -0.08 -2.19
C TRP A 119 4.62 -0.49 -1.33
N ILE A 120 4.36 -0.91 -0.09
CA ILE A 120 5.39 -1.22 0.91
C ILE A 120 6.31 -2.38 0.49
N SER A 121 5.82 -3.27 -0.36
CA SER A 121 6.55 -4.46 -0.82
C SER A 121 6.75 -4.49 -2.34
N LYS A 122 6.64 -3.33 -3.02
CA LYS A 122 6.93 -3.26 -4.47
C LYS A 122 8.42 -3.55 -4.75
N PRO A 123 8.72 -4.39 -5.77
CA PRO A 123 10.11 -4.78 -6.09
C PRO A 123 11.02 -3.62 -6.46
N VAL A 124 10.47 -2.54 -7.04
CA VAL A 124 11.26 -1.38 -7.46
C VAL A 124 12.11 -0.79 -6.34
N PHE A 125 11.63 -0.81 -5.08
CA PHE A 125 12.37 -0.23 -3.96
C PHE A 125 13.60 -1.06 -3.58
N SER A 126 13.52 -2.39 -3.66
CA SER A 126 14.70 -3.26 -3.52
C SER A 126 15.66 -3.12 -4.69
N ILE A 127 15.14 -2.95 -5.91
CA ILE A 127 15.94 -2.74 -7.12
C ILE A 127 16.75 -1.45 -7.03
N VAL A 128 16.09 -0.34 -6.68
CA VAL A 128 16.75 0.96 -6.50
C VAL A 128 17.83 0.89 -5.42
N LYS A 129 17.59 0.14 -4.34
CA LYS A 129 18.59 -0.09 -3.30
C LYS A 129 19.80 -0.86 -3.83
N LYS A 130 19.58 -1.91 -4.62
CA LYS A 130 20.65 -2.69 -5.26
C LYS A 130 21.47 -1.82 -6.21
N ILE A 131 20.82 -1.08 -7.10
CA ILE A 131 21.48 -0.12 -8.01
C ILE A 131 22.32 0.88 -7.21
N ALA A 132 21.78 1.44 -6.14
CA ALA A 132 22.51 2.40 -5.31
C ALA A 132 23.76 1.82 -4.64
N GLN A 133 23.76 0.52 -4.33
CA GLN A 133 24.90 -0.19 -3.79
C GLN A 133 25.94 -0.47 -4.88
N ASP A 134 25.51 -1.04 -6.01
CA ASP A 134 26.37 -1.44 -7.13
C ASP A 134 27.09 -0.21 -7.74
N GLU A 135 26.36 0.88 -7.91
CA GLU A 135 26.85 2.15 -8.48
C GLU A 135 27.42 3.11 -7.42
N ASN A 136 27.49 2.67 -6.16
CA ASN A 136 28.04 3.43 -5.05
C ASN A 136 27.42 4.85 -4.93
N LEU A 137 26.10 4.98 -5.02
CA LEU A 137 25.43 6.29 -5.09
C LEU A 137 25.41 7.07 -3.76
N GLY A 138 25.75 6.40 -2.65
CA GLY A 138 25.74 6.97 -1.30
C GLY A 138 24.33 7.05 -0.71
N ASP A 139 24.12 7.96 0.25
CA ASP A 139 22.83 8.05 0.94
C ASP A 139 21.72 8.65 0.07
N LEU A 140 20.52 8.06 0.17
CA LEU A 140 19.31 8.65 -0.42
C LEU A 140 18.92 9.93 0.32
N ASN A 141 18.76 11.04 -0.39
CA ASN A 141 18.46 12.36 0.18
C ASN A 141 17.03 12.84 -0.11
N GLU A 142 16.51 12.54 -1.29
CA GLU A 142 15.18 12.99 -1.71
C GLU A 142 14.47 11.93 -2.56
N ILE A 143 13.17 11.78 -2.36
CA ILE A 143 12.27 11.00 -3.23
C ILE A 143 11.24 11.95 -3.83
N THR A 144 11.09 11.97 -5.15
CA THR A 144 10.04 12.73 -5.83
C THR A 144 9.13 11.78 -6.58
N PHE A 145 7.86 11.81 -6.23
CA PHE A 145 6.78 11.12 -6.92
C PHE A 145 6.17 12.09 -7.92
N GLN A 146 6.57 11.98 -9.18
CA GLN A 146 6.11 12.85 -10.25
C GLN A 146 4.97 12.18 -11.01
N ASN A 147 3.86 12.90 -11.11
CA ASN A 147 2.60 12.48 -11.71
C ASN A 147 2.01 11.17 -11.14
N SER A 148 2.58 10.64 -10.04
CA SER A 148 2.07 9.43 -9.42
C SER A 148 0.83 9.78 -8.58
N GLY A 149 -0.29 9.13 -8.87
CA GLY A 149 -1.59 9.49 -8.31
C GLY A 149 -1.89 9.09 -6.86
N PHE A 150 -0.86 8.74 -6.08
CA PHE A 150 -1.02 7.92 -4.88
C PHE A 150 -0.42 8.56 -3.63
N SER A 151 -0.97 9.70 -3.20
CA SER A 151 -0.35 10.53 -2.16
C SER A 151 -0.10 9.79 -0.85
N TYR A 152 -1.08 9.02 -0.37
CA TYR A 152 -0.95 8.18 0.83
C TYR A 152 0.18 7.16 0.71
N HIS A 153 0.16 6.37 -0.36
CA HIS A 153 1.14 5.30 -0.61
C HIS A 153 2.57 5.86 -0.71
N SER A 154 2.73 7.01 -1.37
CA SER A 154 4.01 7.72 -1.47
C SER A 154 4.57 8.07 -0.09
N LEU A 155 3.73 8.49 0.86
CA LEU A 155 4.15 8.79 2.24
C LEU A 155 4.53 7.52 2.99
N ALA A 156 3.69 6.48 2.90
CA ALA A 156 3.91 5.18 3.54
C ALA A 156 5.27 4.60 3.16
N ILE A 157 5.55 4.50 1.85
CA ILE A 157 6.84 3.97 1.40
C ILE A 157 8.01 4.89 1.76
N SER A 158 7.84 6.21 1.68
CA SER A 158 8.92 7.14 2.05
C SER A 158 9.30 7.02 3.53
N ARG A 159 8.33 6.81 4.42
CA ARG A 159 8.59 6.51 5.83
C ARG A 159 9.34 5.19 6.00
N LYS A 160 8.95 4.13 5.28
CA LYS A 160 9.66 2.83 5.30
C LYS A 160 11.10 2.95 4.80
N ILE A 161 11.33 3.71 3.74
CA ILE A 161 12.66 3.89 3.14
C ILE A 161 13.55 4.77 4.02
N PHE A 162 13.06 5.94 4.46
CA PHE A 162 13.89 6.87 5.22
C PHE A 162 14.11 6.43 6.66
N GLN A 163 13.18 5.68 7.27
CA GLN A 163 13.23 5.27 8.67
C GLN A 163 13.53 6.44 9.61
N ARG A 164 12.96 7.60 9.29
CA ARG A 164 13.09 8.86 10.03
C ARG A 164 11.71 9.42 10.36
N ALA A 165 11.62 10.10 11.49
CA ALA A 165 10.40 10.80 11.87
C ALA A 165 10.09 11.92 10.86
N LEU A 166 8.82 12.01 10.47
CA LEU A 166 8.28 13.13 9.72
C LEU A 166 8.28 14.35 10.63
N SER A 167 8.96 15.42 10.22
CA SER A 167 9.05 16.67 10.99
C SER A 167 7.95 17.64 10.58
N PHE A 168 7.75 17.82 9.27
CA PHE A 168 6.68 18.65 8.75
C PHE A 168 6.31 18.25 7.33
N GLY A 169 5.09 18.61 6.93
CA GLY A 169 4.63 18.56 5.56
C GLY A 169 3.83 19.81 5.22
N TYR A 170 3.79 20.17 3.95
CA TYR A 170 2.94 21.26 3.47
C TYR A 170 2.44 20.98 2.06
N LYS A 171 1.31 21.60 1.74
CA LYS A 171 0.66 21.55 0.44
C LYS A 171 0.78 22.92 -0.23
N ARG A 172 1.23 22.95 -1.49
CA ARG A 172 1.29 24.16 -2.33
C ARG A 172 0.59 23.87 -3.65
N GLY A 173 -0.56 24.49 -3.87
CA GLY A 173 -1.46 24.09 -4.97
C GLY A 173 -1.88 22.63 -4.79
N ASN A 174 -1.66 21.81 -5.81
CA ASN A 174 -1.91 20.37 -5.74
C ASN A 174 -0.69 19.55 -5.30
N ASN A 175 0.46 20.17 -5.06
CA ASN A 175 1.70 19.46 -4.74
C ASN A 175 1.90 19.33 -3.23
N TYR A 176 2.53 18.23 -2.79
CA TYR A 176 2.84 17.96 -1.38
C TYR A 176 4.34 17.88 -1.19
N PHE A 177 4.80 18.38 -0.05
CA PHE A 177 6.21 18.43 0.31
C PHE A 177 6.35 17.98 1.76
N PHE A 178 7.30 17.09 2.03
CA PHE A 178 7.53 16.54 3.36
C PHE A 178 9.03 16.56 3.70
N ASN A 179 9.33 16.73 4.98
CA ASN A 179 10.68 16.64 5.53
C ASN A 179 10.74 15.58 6.63
N PHE A 180 11.64 14.62 6.48
CA PHE A 180 11.92 13.56 7.45
C PHE A 180 13.27 13.80 8.10
N SER A 181 13.35 14.81 8.98
CA SER A 181 14.58 15.17 9.69
C SER A 181 15.80 15.32 8.74
N GLY A 182 15.64 16.17 7.72
CA GLY A 182 16.68 16.48 6.73
C GLY A 182 16.59 15.70 5.40
N LYS A 183 15.80 14.62 5.34
CA LYS A 183 15.46 13.93 4.09
C LYS A 183 14.16 14.49 3.50
N LYS A 184 14.04 14.53 2.18
CA LYS A 184 12.93 15.21 1.50
C LYS A 184 12.06 14.24 0.72
N MET A 185 10.77 14.53 0.68
CA MET A 185 9.83 13.84 -0.20
C MET A 185 8.92 14.86 -0.88
N LYS A 186 8.65 14.65 -2.16
CA LYS A 186 7.75 15.49 -2.96
C LYS A 186 6.73 14.64 -3.69
N ILE A 187 5.52 15.17 -3.79
CA ILE A 187 4.47 14.64 -4.68
C ILE A 187 4.11 15.78 -5.63
N VAL A 188 4.39 15.58 -6.90
CA VAL A 188 4.16 16.55 -7.97
C VAL A 188 3.00 16.06 -8.83
N ASN A 189 1.94 16.85 -8.91
CA ASN A 189 0.71 16.61 -9.68
C ASN A 189 0.74 17.44 -11.00
N PRO A 190 -0.11 17.12 -12.01
CA PRO A 190 -1.28 16.24 -12.00
C PRO A 190 -0.97 14.74 -12.04
N LYS A 191 -1.97 13.92 -11.74
CA LYS A 191 -1.85 12.46 -11.84
C LYS A 191 -1.87 12.05 -13.32
N ASP A 192 -0.89 11.26 -13.73
CA ASP A 192 -0.81 10.64 -15.05
C ASP A 192 -0.07 9.30 -14.88
N TYR A 193 -0.81 8.19 -14.87
CA TYR A 193 -0.23 6.87 -14.65
C TYR A 193 0.55 6.35 -15.85
N ASP A 194 0.25 6.86 -17.05
CA ASP A 194 0.92 6.46 -18.28
C ASP A 194 2.27 7.18 -18.39
N ASN A 195 2.40 8.38 -17.79
CA ASN A 195 3.63 9.17 -17.74
C ASN A 195 3.97 9.60 -16.30
N CYS A 196 4.17 8.64 -15.39
CA CYS A 196 4.66 8.91 -14.04
C CYS A 196 6.09 8.42 -13.83
N SER A 197 6.74 9.02 -12.82
CA SER A 197 8.06 8.59 -12.38
C SER A 197 8.25 8.72 -10.88
N THR A 198 9.05 7.82 -10.32
CA THR A 198 9.59 7.95 -8.97
C THR A 198 11.08 8.22 -9.07
N ILE A 199 11.50 9.41 -8.63
CA ILE A 199 12.87 9.90 -8.74
C ILE A 199 13.53 9.81 -7.37
N PHE A 200 14.61 9.03 -7.29
CA PHE A 200 15.43 8.83 -6.10
C PHE A 200 16.74 9.57 -6.26
N LYS A 201 16.92 10.64 -5.48
CA LYS A 201 18.14 11.45 -5.51
C LYS A 201 19.06 11.05 -4.38
N PHE A 202 20.20 10.47 -4.73
CA PHE A 202 21.26 10.08 -3.82
C PHE A 202 22.33 11.17 -3.71
N GLN A 203 23.39 10.92 -2.95
CA GLN A 203 24.53 11.85 -2.82
C GLN A 203 25.29 12.01 -4.14
N ARG A 204 25.48 10.93 -4.90
CA ARG A 204 26.33 10.89 -6.10
C ARG A 204 25.60 10.59 -7.41
N GLY A 205 24.28 10.47 -7.39
CA GLY A 205 23.51 10.21 -8.61
C GLY A 205 22.00 10.20 -8.40
N ILE A 206 21.28 9.90 -9.47
CA ILE A 206 19.82 9.86 -9.50
C ILE A 206 19.39 8.54 -10.12
N VAL A 207 18.46 7.84 -9.47
CA VAL A 207 17.75 6.71 -10.07
C VAL A 207 16.33 7.16 -10.37
N LYS A 208 15.85 6.99 -11.60
CA LYS A 208 14.47 7.28 -11.99
C LYS A 208 13.77 5.98 -12.37
N ASP A 209 12.73 5.64 -11.63
CA ASP A 209 11.79 4.62 -12.00
C ASP A 209 10.67 5.25 -12.84
N ILE A 210 10.46 4.79 -14.08
CA ILE A 210 9.50 5.40 -15.01
C ILE A 210 8.45 4.41 -15.50
N SER A 211 7.23 4.90 -15.71
CA SER A 211 6.09 4.09 -16.18
C SER A 211 5.78 4.20 -17.69
N GLY A 212 6.53 5.04 -18.42
CA GLY A 212 6.23 5.42 -19.81
C GLY A 212 7.35 5.12 -20.82
N SER A 213 7.40 5.95 -21.87
CA SER A 213 8.33 5.80 -22.99
C SER A 213 9.80 5.90 -22.58
N TYR A 214 10.66 5.33 -23.41
CA TYR A 214 12.08 5.27 -23.12
C TYR A 214 12.73 6.65 -23.03
N GLU A 215 13.43 6.92 -21.92
CA GLU A 215 14.22 8.12 -21.71
C GLU A 215 15.72 7.77 -21.79
N ILE A 216 16.49 8.59 -22.51
CA ILE A 216 17.96 8.48 -22.53
C ILE A 216 18.49 9.05 -21.21
N PRO A 217 19.23 8.25 -20.39
CA PRO A 217 19.78 8.73 -19.14
C PRO A 217 20.79 9.88 -19.35
N LYS A 218 20.69 10.95 -18.57
CA LYS A 218 21.73 12.00 -18.54
C LYS A 218 22.91 11.53 -17.69
N LYS A 219 24.05 12.24 -17.77
CA LYS A 219 25.21 11.96 -16.93
C LYS A 219 24.82 11.95 -15.43
N GLY A 220 25.10 10.84 -14.76
CA GLY A 220 24.76 10.63 -13.34
C GLY A 220 23.31 10.25 -13.08
N GLU A 221 22.52 9.99 -14.13
CA GLU A 221 21.18 9.42 -14.05
C GLU A 221 21.20 7.96 -14.46
N ILE A 222 20.38 7.17 -13.77
CA ILE A 222 20.11 5.77 -14.05
C ILE A 222 18.59 5.66 -14.22
N ILE A 223 18.15 5.12 -15.35
CA ILE A 223 16.73 4.93 -15.64
C ILE A 223 16.38 3.48 -15.39
N VAL A 224 15.31 3.22 -14.63
CA VAL A 224 14.74 1.89 -14.39
C VAL A 224 13.42 1.82 -15.12
N GLN A 225 13.26 0.78 -15.94
CA GLN A 225 12.07 0.49 -16.72
C GLN A 225 11.57 -0.92 -16.44
N ARG A 226 10.28 -1.10 -16.72
CA ARG A 226 9.61 -2.39 -16.58
C ARG A 226 9.02 -2.79 -17.92
N THR A 227 9.20 -4.04 -18.29
CA THR A 227 8.44 -4.67 -19.37
C THR A 227 7.54 -5.74 -18.76
N LEU A 228 6.38 -5.92 -19.36
CA LEU A 228 5.44 -6.98 -19.03
C LEU A 228 5.29 -7.89 -20.23
N GLU A 229 5.80 -9.11 -20.11
CA GLU A 229 5.43 -10.24 -20.95
C GLU A 229 4.33 -11.03 -20.23
N GLU A 230 3.58 -11.88 -20.95
CA GLU A 230 2.31 -12.49 -20.50
C GLU A 230 2.29 -12.98 -19.03
N ARG A 231 3.41 -13.49 -18.53
CA ARG A 231 3.57 -13.99 -17.15
C ARG A 231 4.81 -13.51 -16.44
N LYS A 232 5.48 -12.47 -16.95
CA LYS A 232 6.81 -12.07 -16.47
C LYS A 232 6.95 -10.56 -16.49
N ILE A 233 7.31 -9.99 -15.33
CA ILE A 233 7.73 -8.60 -15.21
C ILE A 233 9.26 -8.58 -15.20
N THR A 234 9.87 -7.89 -16.15
CA THR A 234 11.32 -7.73 -16.23
C THR A 234 11.69 -6.28 -15.93
N TYR A 235 12.67 -6.09 -15.05
CA TYR A 235 13.23 -4.79 -14.70
C TYR A 235 14.58 -4.62 -15.36
N ILE A 236 14.71 -3.55 -16.12
CA ILE A 236 15.91 -3.17 -16.84
C ILE A 236 16.36 -1.82 -16.31
N TYR A 237 17.65 -1.65 -16.10
CA TYR A 237 18.21 -0.32 -15.89
C TYR A 237 19.20 0.05 -16.98
N THR A 238 19.24 1.35 -17.27
CA THR A 238 20.06 1.93 -18.32
C THR A 238 20.82 3.10 -17.73
N THR A 239 22.11 3.20 -18.04
CA THR A 239 22.97 4.34 -17.65
C THR A 239 23.36 5.14 -18.89
N ASN A 240 24.11 6.23 -18.70
CA ASN A 240 24.67 6.97 -19.83
C ASN A 240 25.82 6.23 -20.54
N GLU A 241 26.36 5.16 -19.94
CA GLU A 241 27.52 4.41 -20.44
C GLU A 241 27.16 2.98 -20.90
N THR A 242 26.12 2.41 -20.32
CA THR A 242 25.65 1.04 -20.58
C THR A 242 24.19 1.05 -21.02
N ARG A 243 23.88 0.25 -22.05
CA ARG A 243 22.49 0.02 -22.47
C ARG A 243 21.94 -1.24 -21.82
N ASP A 244 20.74 -1.11 -21.28
CA ASP A 244 19.77 -2.15 -20.95
C ASP A 244 20.33 -3.37 -20.21
N ILE A 245 20.61 -3.18 -18.92
CA ILE A 245 21.02 -4.25 -18.02
C ILE A 245 19.78 -4.80 -17.31
N GLU A 246 19.41 -6.05 -17.60
CA GLU A 246 18.39 -6.78 -16.81
C GLU A 246 18.89 -6.96 -15.37
N ILE A 247 18.08 -6.51 -14.40
CA ILE A 247 18.46 -6.57 -12.99
C ILE A 247 17.69 -7.62 -12.20
N GLN A 248 16.44 -7.85 -12.59
CA GLN A 248 15.51 -8.76 -11.94
C GLN A 248 14.36 -9.08 -12.88
N SER A 249 13.90 -10.32 -12.81
CA SER A 249 12.68 -10.80 -13.45
C SER A 249 11.77 -11.45 -12.40
N ILE A 250 10.45 -11.29 -12.56
CA ILE A 250 9.45 -11.85 -11.65
C ILE A 250 8.38 -12.57 -12.48
N ASP A 251 8.36 -13.89 -12.37
CA ASP A 251 7.31 -14.73 -12.94
C ASP A 251 6.03 -14.68 -12.09
N HIS A 252 4.86 -14.76 -12.73
CA HIS A 252 3.57 -14.81 -12.05
C HIS A 252 2.53 -15.67 -12.77
N SER A 253 1.57 -16.20 -12.00
CA SER A 253 0.37 -16.89 -12.50
C SER A 253 -0.89 -16.03 -12.49
N ILE A 254 -0.76 -14.75 -12.09
CA ILE A 254 -1.89 -13.84 -11.88
C ILE A 254 -2.69 -13.66 -13.18
N LYS A 255 -3.99 -13.96 -13.10
CA LYS A 255 -4.97 -13.67 -14.15
C LYS A 255 -5.79 -12.45 -13.74
N THR A 256 -5.65 -11.36 -14.47
CA THR A 256 -6.38 -10.12 -14.23
C THR A 256 -6.77 -9.48 -15.56
N GLU A 257 -7.93 -8.83 -15.61
CA GLU A 257 -8.40 -8.07 -16.77
C GLU A 257 -7.54 -6.81 -16.99
N LEU A 258 -6.83 -6.36 -15.96
CA LEU A 258 -5.97 -5.18 -16.00
C LEU A 258 -4.52 -5.58 -16.25
N ASN A 259 -4.20 -5.91 -17.50
CA ASN A 259 -2.86 -6.37 -17.92
C ASN A 259 -1.82 -5.23 -17.95
N HIS A 260 -1.44 -4.75 -16.76
CA HIS A 260 -0.42 -3.73 -16.56
C HIS A 260 0.43 -4.11 -15.34
N TYR A 261 1.75 -3.95 -15.43
CA TYR A 261 2.70 -4.40 -14.39
C TYR A 261 2.36 -3.81 -13.02
N GLU A 262 1.92 -2.55 -12.94
CA GLU A 262 1.47 -1.91 -11.69
C GLU A 262 0.39 -2.72 -10.96
N ASN A 263 -0.57 -3.29 -11.69
CA ASN A 263 -1.65 -4.06 -11.07
C ASN A 263 -1.15 -5.43 -10.61
N ILE A 264 -0.28 -6.05 -11.40
CA ILE A 264 0.35 -7.32 -11.06
C ILE A 264 1.26 -7.16 -9.83
N GLU A 265 2.08 -6.11 -9.77
CA GLU A 265 2.91 -5.78 -8.60
C GLU A 265 2.06 -5.57 -7.34
N LYS A 266 0.92 -4.88 -7.44
CA LYS A 266 -0.01 -4.71 -6.31
C LYS A 266 -0.56 -6.05 -5.82
N ILE A 267 -0.96 -6.92 -6.74
CA ILE A 267 -1.45 -8.27 -6.42
C ILE A 267 -0.35 -9.12 -5.77
N LEU A 268 0.88 -9.08 -6.30
CA LEU A 268 2.03 -9.78 -5.74
C LEU A 268 2.36 -9.28 -4.32
N SER A 269 2.34 -7.97 -4.11
CA SER A 269 2.54 -7.35 -2.79
C SER A 269 1.50 -7.83 -1.78
N LEU A 270 0.22 -7.87 -2.17
CA LEU A 270 -0.84 -8.39 -1.32
C LEU A 270 -0.74 -9.89 -1.05
N LYS A 271 -0.35 -10.68 -2.05
CA LYS A 271 -0.09 -12.12 -1.88
C LYS A 271 0.94 -12.34 -0.77
N ILE A 272 2.06 -11.62 -0.81
CA ILE A 272 3.11 -11.66 0.22
C ILE A 272 2.52 -11.26 1.58
N LYS A 273 1.75 -10.18 1.64
CA LYS A 273 1.10 -9.71 2.87
C LYS A 273 0.17 -10.76 3.49
N PHE A 274 -0.63 -11.45 2.69
CA PHE A 274 -1.56 -12.48 3.16
C PHE A 274 -0.87 -13.78 3.56
N ALA A 275 0.17 -14.19 2.83
CA ALA A 275 0.95 -15.38 3.11
C ALA A 275 1.76 -15.21 4.41
N ASN A 276 2.50 -14.10 4.52
CA ASN A 276 3.46 -13.88 5.59
C ASN A 276 2.90 -13.13 6.80
N GLN A 277 1.71 -12.53 6.68
CA GLN A 277 1.13 -11.64 7.71
C GLN A 277 2.11 -10.52 8.11
N GLU A 278 2.87 -10.00 7.13
CA GLU A 278 3.99 -9.08 7.31
C GLU A 278 3.60 -7.82 8.09
N GLU A 279 4.41 -7.44 9.08
CA GLU A 279 4.17 -6.29 9.97
C GLU A 279 4.96 -5.04 9.61
N ASP A 280 5.75 -5.06 8.53
CA ASP A 280 6.62 -3.96 8.07
C ASP A 280 5.92 -2.59 7.96
N TYR A 281 4.61 -2.60 7.83
CA TYR A 281 3.76 -1.43 7.92
C TYR A 281 2.59 -1.73 8.85
N SER A 282 2.66 -1.16 10.06
CA SER A 282 1.71 -1.45 11.13
C SER A 282 0.38 -0.72 10.94
N PHE A 283 -0.64 -1.17 11.66
CA PHE A 283 -1.91 -0.46 11.73
C PHE A 283 -1.76 0.98 12.24
N ILE A 284 -0.85 1.22 13.19
CA ILE A 284 -0.61 2.56 13.71
C ILE A 284 0.14 3.43 12.70
N ASP A 285 1.06 2.86 11.90
CA ASP A 285 1.70 3.61 10.82
C ASP A 285 0.69 4.05 9.77
N GLY A 286 -0.21 3.14 9.37
CA GLY A 286 -1.27 3.46 8.44
C GLY A 286 -2.25 4.53 8.94
N ALA A 287 -2.51 4.53 10.24
CA ALA A 287 -3.34 5.50 10.92
C ALA A 287 -2.66 6.89 10.92
N TYR A 288 -1.37 6.93 11.24
CA TYR A 288 -0.58 8.14 11.22
C TYR A 288 -0.53 8.77 9.83
N ASP A 289 -0.23 8.00 8.78
CA ASP A 289 -0.14 8.53 7.42
C ASP A 289 -1.50 9.06 6.92
N SER A 290 -2.59 8.41 7.33
CA SER A 290 -3.94 8.89 7.01
C SER A 290 -4.26 10.20 7.72
N LEU A 291 -3.85 10.32 8.99
CA LEU A 291 -4.00 11.54 9.78
C LEU A 291 -3.22 12.72 9.16
N VAL A 292 -1.97 12.48 8.74
CA VAL A 292 -1.14 13.49 8.07
C VAL A 292 -1.85 14.05 6.85
N PHE A 293 -2.41 13.20 5.98
CA PHE A 293 -3.14 13.67 4.80
C PHE A 293 -4.46 14.36 5.14
N ALA A 294 -5.20 13.86 6.15
CA ALA A 294 -6.43 14.51 6.59
C ALA A 294 -6.16 15.95 7.08
N ILE A 295 -5.08 16.16 7.83
CA ILE A 295 -4.65 17.49 8.28
C ILE A 295 -4.17 18.35 7.10
N LEU A 296 -3.28 17.82 6.25
CA LEU A 296 -2.75 18.56 5.10
C LEU A 296 -3.84 19.01 4.12
N ASN A 297 -4.83 18.17 3.87
CA ASN A 297 -5.93 18.52 2.98
C ASN A 297 -6.84 19.60 3.55
N ARG A 298 -6.90 19.73 4.88
CA ARG A 298 -7.73 20.73 5.56
C ARG A 298 -6.98 22.05 5.80
N LEU A 299 -5.71 21.97 6.21
CA LEU A 299 -4.94 23.11 6.71
C LEU A 299 -3.75 23.50 5.81
N ASN A 300 -3.46 22.72 4.77
CA ASN A 300 -2.28 22.86 3.90
C ASN A 300 -0.91 22.73 4.60
N PHE A 301 -0.88 22.44 5.90
CA PHE A 301 0.33 22.26 6.68
C PHE A 301 0.14 21.19 7.75
N PHE A 302 1.20 20.45 8.03
CA PHE A 302 1.29 19.47 9.10
C PHE A 302 2.66 19.60 9.76
N PHE A 303 2.69 19.52 11.09
CA PHE A 303 3.92 19.53 11.87
C PHE A 303 3.81 18.48 12.95
N ASP A 304 4.92 17.81 13.20
CA ASP A 304 5.04 16.85 14.28
C ASP A 304 6.37 17.02 14.99
N ILE A 305 6.33 16.77 16.30
CA ILE A 305 7.49 16.83 17.17
C ILE A 305 7.96 15.40 17.36
N SER A 306 9.27 15.19 17.27
CA SER A 306 9.84 13.88 17.56
C SER A 306 10.92 13.97 18.63
N PHE A 307 10.85 13.06 19.60
CA PHE A 307 11.86 12.87 20.64
C PHE A 307 12.50 11.51 20.40
N ASN A 308 13.83 11.42 20.33
CA ASN A 308 14.55 10.17 20.05
C ASN A 308 14.05 9.40 18.81
N ARG A 309 13.69 10.12 17.73
CA ARG A 309 13.10 9.58 16.48
C ARG A 309 11.67 9.03 16.63
N THR A 310 11.04 9.21 17.79
CA THR A 310 9.64 8.82 18.02
C THR A 310 8.73 10.02 17.86
N SER A 311 7.73 9.89 16.98
CA SER A 311 6.69 10.90 16.69
C SER A 311 5.70 11.03 17.86
N VAL A 312 5.40 12.26 18.30
CA VAL A 312 4.40 12.52 19.35
C VAL A 312 3.01 12.15 18.84
N ALA A 313 2.63 12.55 17.61
CA ALA A 313 1.34 12.19 17.04
C ALA A 313 1.16 10.66 16.90
N LEU A 314 2.23 9.92 16.57
CA LEU A 314 2.20 8.47 16.53
C LEU A 314 1.95 7.85 17.92
N GLU A 315 2.61 8.36 18.98
CA GLU A 315 2.39 7.88 20.35
C GLU A 315 0.98 8.20 20.88
N LEU A 316 0.40 9.34 20.48
CA LEU A 316 -0.98 9.68 20.80
C LEU A 316 -1.95 8.68 20.15
N LEU A 317 -1.73 8.30 18.89
CA LEU A 317 -2.54 7.29 18.21
C LEU A 317 -2.42 5.92 18.88
N LYS A 318 -1.20 5.51 19.24
CA LYS A 318 -0.96 4.26 20.00
C LYS A 318 -1.73 4.26 21.32
N SER A 319 -1.69 5.38 22.04
CA SER A 319 -2.36 5.52 23.34
C SER A 319 -3.88 5.48 23.20
N TYR A 320 -4.43 6.19 22.21
CA TYR A 320 -5.87 6.17 21.91
C TYR A 320 -6.39 4.77 21.56
N GLY A 321 -5.63 3.98 20.80
CA GLY A 321 -6.02 2.60 20.48
C GLY A 321 -6.01 1.65 21.68
N LYS A 322 -5.29 2.00 22.76
CA LYS A 322 -5.20 1.19 23.99
C LYS A 322 -6.31 1.51 25.00
N THR A 323 -6.87 2.72 24.96
CA THR A 323 -8.02 3.08 25.79
C THR A 323 -9.25 2.25 25.42
N LYS A 324 -9.81 1.54 26.40
CA LYS A 324 -11.02 0.72 26.25
C LYS A 324 -12.24 1.56 25.85
#